data_AF-A0A958LUJ9-F1
#
_entry.id   AF-A0A958LUJ9-F1
#
_cell.length_a   1.000
_cell.length_b   1.000
_cell.length_c   1.000
_cell.angle_alpha   90.00
_cell.angle_beta   90.00
_cell.angle_gamma   90.00
#
_symmetry.space_group_name_H-M   'P 1'
#
loop_
_entity.id
_entity.type
_entity.pdbx_description
1 polymer ?
#
loop_
_entity_poly.entity_id
_entity_poly.type
_entity_poly.pdbx_seq_one_letter_code
_entity_poly.pdbx_strand_id
1 'polypeptide(L)'
;MEIFGFMQTLEGWSLLVGLFAALMLGYVGAPMFLWAIAILIYMVGLALPEWSIAVAAVVLFVFVLKPLRANTITAIIMQLFKKFQFIPKISATERTALDAGVVWVEKDLFSGKPNFDSIMKEPYPE
;
A
#
# COMPACT_ATOMS: atom_id res chain seq x y z
N MET A 1 -33.97 1.60 -14.79
CA MET A 1 -33.63 2.84 -14.08
C MET A 1 -33.96 2.75 -12.58
N GLU A 2 -34.12 1.53 -12.03
CA GLU A 2 -34.55 1.29 -10.64
C GLU A 2 -33.41 0.82 -9.70
N ILE A 3 -32.18 0.74 -10.21
CA ILE A 3 -31.01 0.26 -9.45
C ILE A 3 -30.37 1.39 -8.62
N PHE A 4 -30.63 2.65 -9.01
CA PHE A 4 -30.13 3.82 -8.31
C PHE A 4 -30.98 4.08 -7.07
N GLY A 5 -30.34 4.23 -5.91
CA GLY A 5 -31.04 4.66 -4.69
C GLY A 5 -31.60 3.53 -3.82
N PHE A 6 -31.26 2.27 -4.07
CA PHE A 6 -31.73 1.15 -3.23
C PHE A 6 -31.32 1.27 -1.75
N MET A 7 -30.30 2.07 -1.41
CA MET A 7 -29.93 2.35 -0.02
C MET A 7 -30.68 3.53 0.59
N GLN A 8 -31.42 4.32 -0.20
CA GLN A 8 -32.26 5.41 0.33
C GLN A 8 -33.46 4.86 1.11
N THR A 9 -33.90 3.64 0.82
CA THR A 9 -34.97 2.97 1.57
C THR A 9 -34.53 2.52 2.98
N LEU A 10 -33.23 2.56 3.25
CA LEU A 10 -32.63 2.10 4.51
C LEU A 10 -32.34 3.24 5.48
N GLU A 11 -32.93 4.43 5.30
CA GLU A 11 -32.80 5.66 6.10
C GLU A 11 -31.92 5.52 7.37
N GLY A 12 -30.60 5.75 7.21
CA GLY A 12 -29.60 5.69 8.29
C GLY A 12 -28.83 4.36 8.44
N TRP A 13 -29.46 3.22 8.19
CA TRP A 13 -28.81 1.89 8.24
C TRP A 13 -27.81 1.66 7.11
N SER A 14 -27.92 2.41 6.02
CA SER A 14 -26.95 2.39 4.91
C SER A 14 -25.52 2.66 5.38
N LEU A 15 -25.34 3.56 6.36
CA LEU A 15 -24.03 3.86 6.94
C LEU A 15 -23.45 2.68 7.69
N LEU A 16 -24.28 1.94 8.44
CA LEU A 16 -23.86 0.75 9.18
C LEU A 16 -23.47 -0.39 8.23
N VAL A 17 -24.26 -0.59 7.17
CA VAL A 17 -23.95 -1.59 6.13
C VAL A 17 -22.65 -1.22 5.40
N GLY A 18 -22.47 0.05 5.04
CA GLY A 18 -21.24 0.54 4.42
C GLY A 18 -20.02 0.38 5.33
N LEU A 19 -20.15 0.73 6.60
CA LEU A 19 -19.09 0.57 7.60
C LEU A 19 -18.72 -0.91 7.79
N PHE A 20 -19.72 -1.78 7.93
CA PHE A 20 -19.50 -3.21 8.08
C PHE A 20 -18.80 -3.80 6.86
N ALA A 21 -19.23 -3.43 5.65
CA ALA A 21 -18.59 -3.85 4.41
C ALA A 21 -17.13 -3.36 4.32
N ALA A 22 -16.86 -2.11 4.71
CA ALA A 22 -15.51 -1.55 4.74
C ALA A 22 -14.61 -2.29 5.74
N LEU A 23 -15.12 -2.59 6.94
CA LEU A 23 -14.38 -3.35 7.95
C LEU A 23 -14.05 -4.77 7.47
N MET A 24 -15.00 -5.44 6.82
CA MET A 24 -14.78 -6.77 6.25
C MET A 24 -13.75 -6.75 5.12
N LEU A 25 -13.84 -5.79 4.20
CA LEU A 25 -12.85 -5.61 3.13
C LEU A 25 -11.44 -5.31 3.69
N GLY A 26 -11.37 -4.53 4.77
CA GLY A 26 -10.14 -4.24 5.49
C GLY A 26 -9.55 -5.47 6.17
N TYR A 27 -10.39 -6.26 6.85
CA TYR A 27 -9.99 -7.47 7.56
C TYR A 27 -9.41 -8.54 6.62
N VAL A 28 -10.01 -8.71 5.45
CA VAL A 28 -9.52 -9.67 4.43
C VAL A 28 -8.26 -9.16 3.71
N GLY A 29 -7.88 -7.89 3.89
CA GLY A 29 -6.77 -7.29 3.16
C GLY A 29 -7.04 -7.18 1.66
N ALA A 30 -8.28 -6.83 1.29
CA ALA A 30 -8.71 -6.86 -0.10
C ALA A 30 -7.87 -5.92 -1.01
N PRO A 31 -7.52 -6.35 -2.24
CA PRO A 31 -6.80 -5.52 -3.20
C PRO A 31 -7.56 -4.24 -3.58
N MET A 32 -6.80 -3.20 -4.00
CA MET A 32 -7.33 -1.84 -4.27
C MET A 32 -8.50 -1.80 -5.26
N PHE A 33 -8.57 -2.71 -6.23
CA PHE A 33 -9.68 -2.73 -7.20
C PHE A 33 -11.01 -3.14 -6.54
N LEU A 34 -10.99 -4.02 -5.53
CA LEU A 34 -12.20 -4.40 -4.80
C LEU A 34 -12.73 -3.24 -3.96
N TRP A 35 -11.83 -2.46 -3.36
CA TRP A 35 -12.19 -1.21 -2.70
C TRP A 35 -12.82 -0.20 -3.68
N ALA A 36 -12.23 -0.03 -4.87
CA ALA A 36 -12.78 0.87 -5.88
C ALA A 36 -14.19 0.45 -6.32
N ILE A 37 -14.41 -0.85 -6.57
CA ILE A 37 -15.72 -1.39 -6.92
C ILE A 37 -16.72 -1.19 -5.78
N ALA A 38 -16.34 -1.50 -4.53
CA ALA A 38 -17.21 -1.35 -3.37
C ALA A 38 -17.65 0.12 -3.17
N ILE A 39 -16.73 1.08 -3.34
CA ILE A 39 -17.04 2.51 -3.25
C ILE A 39 -18.02 2.91 -4.35
N LEU A 40 -17.82 2.48 -5.60
CA LEU A 40 -18.72 2.82 -6.70
C LEU A 40 -20.12 2.22 -6.51
N ILE A 41 -20.20 0.95 -6.06
CA ILE A 41 -21.47 0.30 -5.73
C ILE A 41 -22.20 1.07 -4.62
N TYR A 42 -21.46 1.49 -3.59
CA TYR A 42 -22.02 2.27 -2.49
C TYR A 42 -22.54 3.64 -2.97
N MET A 43 -21.81 4.33 -3.86
CA MET A 43 -22.25 5.61 -4.42
C MET A 43 -23.50 5.49 -5.30
N VAL A 44 -23.59 4.44 -6.12
CA VAL A 44 -24.79 4.11 -6.91
C VAL A 44 -25.97 3.79 -6.01
N GLY A 45 -25.73 3.04 -4.93
CA GLY A 45 -26.76 2.68 -3.95
C GLY A 45 -27.36 3.88 -3.23
N LEU A 46 -26.58 4.94 -3.02
CA LEU A 46 -27.06 6.20 -2.43
C LEU A 46 -27.76 7.13 -3.44
N ALA A 47 -27.78 6.78 -4.73
CA ALA A 47 -28.25 7.64 -5.82
C ALA A 47 -27.59 9.04 -5.80
N LEU A 48 -26.26 9.05 -5.63
CA LEU A 48 -25.48 10.27 -5.80
C LEU A 48 -25.54 10.76 -7.25
N PRO A 49 -25.37 12.08 -7.50
CA PRO A 49 -25.38 12.62 -8.85
C PRO A 49 -24.37 11.94 -9.77
N GLU A 50 -24.77 11.67 -11.01
CA GLU A 50 -23.96 10.92 -11.99
C GLU A 50 -22.56 11.53 -12.20
N TRP A 51 -22.46 12.86 -12.19
CA TRP A 51 -21.18 13.56 -12.32
C TRP A 51 -20.20 13.22 -11.18
N SER A 52 -20.72 13.06 -9.96
CA SER A 52 -19.89 12.74 -8.79
C SER A 52 -19.36 11.32 -8.86
N ILE A 53 -20.18 10.39 -9.35
CA ILE A 53 -19.80 8.99 -9.59
C ILE A 53 -18.75 8.92 -10.69
N ALA A 54 -18.93 9.68 -11.78
CA ALA A 54 -17.96 9.74 -12.87
C ALA A 54 -16.60 10.27 -12.41
N VAL A 55 -16.57 11.36 -11.64
CA VAL A 55 -15.34 11.92 -11.07
C VAL A 55 -14.67 10.90 -10.14
N ALA A 56 -15.43 10.28 -9.23
CA ALA A 56 -14.91 9.26 -8.33
C ALA A 56 -14.33 8.06 -9.08
N ALA A 57 -15.00 7.60 -10.14
CA ALA A 57 -14.52 6.50 -10.97
C ALA A 57 -13.18 6.83 -11.65
N VAL A 58 -13.03 8.04 -12.20
CA VAL A 58 -11.77 8.48 -12.81
C VAL A 58 -10.65 8.53 -11.78
N VAL A 59 -10.91 9.10 -10.60
CA VAL A 59 -9.93 9.16 -9.52
C VAL A 59 -9.53 7.75 -9.09
N LEU A 60 -10.49 6.87 -8.78
CA LEU A 60 -10.23 5.50 -8.37
C LEU A 60 -9.46 4.72 -9.44
N PHE A 61 -9.74 4.95 -10.72
CA PHE A 61 -9.02 4.34 -11.83
C PHE A 61 -7.53 4.69 -11.81
N VAL A 62 -7.18 5.95 -11.54
CA VAL A 62 -5.79 6.40 -11.36
C VAL A 62 -5.10 5.65 -10.21
N PHE A 63 -5.82 5.37 -9.12
CA PHE A 63 -5.29 4.62 -7.97
C PHE A 63 -5.17 3.10 -8.21
N VAL A 64 -6.03 2.52 -9.03
CA VAL A 64 -6.00 1.08 -9.35
C VAL A 64 -4.81 0.76 -10.26
N LEU A 65 -4.47 1.66 -11.19
CA LEU A 65 -3.33 1.49 -12.07
C LEU A 65 -2.00 1.74 -11.34
N LYS A 66 -1.29 0.65 -11.03
CA LYS A 66 0.05 0.68 -10.40
C LYS A 66 1.02 1.72 -11.01
N PRO A 67 1.21 1.81 -12.33
CA PRO A 67 2.18 2.76 -12.89
C PRO A 67 1.74 4.22 -12.71
N LEU A 68 0.44 4.52 -12.84
CA LEU A 68 -0.09 5.86 -12.60
C LEU A 68 0.09 6.23 -11.13
N ARG A 69 -0.40 5.40 -10.21
CA ARG A 69 -0.31 5.63 -8.76
C ARG A 69 1.13 5.85 -8.29
N ALA A 70 2.07 5.03 -8.77
CA ALA A 70 3.46 5.12 -8.36
C ALA A 70 4.11 6.45 -8.82
N ASN A 71 3.83 6.90 -10.05
CA ASN A 71 4.50 8.05 -10.62
C ASN A 71 3.86 9.40 -10.25
N THR A 72 2.54 9.44 -10.00
CA THR A 72 1.86 10.69 -9.64
C THR A 72 1.77 10.88 -8.13
N ILE A 73 1.37 9.83 -7.40
CA ILE A 73 1.04 9.95 -5.98
C ILE A 73 2.25 9.56 -5.14
N THR A 74 2.74 8.34 -5.32
CA THR A 74 3.84 7.82 -4.49
C THR A 74 5.12 8.63 -4.69
N ALA A 75 5.46 9.01 -5.92
CA ALA A 75 6.64 9.81 -6.20
C ALA A 75 6.61 11.18 -5.49
N ILE A 76 5.49 11.89 -5.54
CA ILE A 76 5.34 13.20 -4.86
C ILE A 76 5.41 13.03 -3.35
N ILE A 77 4.71 12.04 -2.79
CA ILE A 77 4.76 11.75 -1.34
C ILE A 77 6.21 11.45 -0.92
N MET A 78 6.92 10.59 -1.65
CA MET A 78 8.31 10.25 -1.33
C MET A 78 9.25 11.46 -1.44
N GLN A 79 9.01 12.38 -2.38
CA GLN A 79 9.76 13.63 -2.46
C GLN A 79 9.50 14.53 -1.26
N LEU A 80 8.23 14.66 -0.84
CA LEU A 80 7.88 15.42 0.36
C LEU A 80 8.50 14.81 1.62
N PHE A 81 8.41 13.49 1.78
CA PHE A 81 9.03 12.78 2.92
C PHE A 81 10.54 13.01 3.00
N LYS A 82 11.24 12.96 1.87
CA LYS A 82 12.68 13.28 1.80
C LYS A 82 12.95 14.76 2.13
N LYS A 83 12.12 15.66 1.61
CA LYS A 83 12.24 17.11 1.81
C LYS A 83 12.02 17.51 3.26
N PHE A 84 11.04 16.90 3.93
CA PHE A 84 10.72 17.18 5.33
C PHE A 84 11.62 16.44 6.33
N GLN A 85 12.63 15.68 5.87
CA GLN A 85 13.59 14.97 6.73
C GLN A 85 12.92 14.09 7.80
N PHE A 86 11.73 13.52 7.52
CA PHE A 86 11.06 12.59 8.45
C PHE A 86 11.83 11.27 8.62
N ILE A 87 12.78 11.00 7.73
CA ILE A 87 13.66 9.83 7.83
C ILE A 87 14.87 10.25 8.68
N PRO A 88 15.01 9.73 9.92
CA PRO A 88 16.21 9.99 10.71
C PRO A 88 17.42 9.48 9.95
N LYS A 89 18.47 10.31 9.87
CA LYS A 89 19.74 9.87 9.31
C LYS A 89 20.28 8.76 10.21
N ILE A 90 20.47 7.57 9.66
CA ILE A 90 21.16 6.48 10.35
C ILE A 90 22.53 7.03 10.79
N SER A 91 22.77 7.03 12.08
CA SER A 91 24.05 7.48 12.64
C SER A 91 25.18 6.53 12.21
N ALA A 92 26.41 7.03 12.16
CA ALA A 92 27.56 6.20 11.80
C ALA A 92 27.66 4.94 12.69
N THR A 93 27.33 5.07 13.98
CA THR A 93 27.35 3.98 14.95
C THR A 93 26.23 2.97 14.75
N GLU A 94 25.02 3.40 14.38
CA GLU A 94 23.91 2.48 14.05
C GLU A 94 24.19 1.71 12.75
N ARG A 95 24.84 2.36 11.78
CA ARG A 95 25.26 1.69 10.54
C ARG A 95 26.31 0.62 10.83
N THR A 96 27.34 0.94 11.61
CA THR A 96 28.34 -0.04 12.03
C THR A 96 27.72 -1.19 12.83
N ALA A 97 26.74 -0.91 13.71
CA ALA A 97 26.04 -1.96 14.45
C ALA A 97 25.18 -2.85 13.55
N LEU A 98 24.53 -2.29 12.53
CA LEU A 98 23.77 -3.06 11.53
C LEU A 98 24.69 -3.91 10.66
N ASP A 99 25.80 -3.34 10.18
CA ASP A 99 26.77 -4.03 9.33
C ASP A 99 27.53 -5.12 10.11
N ALA A 100 27.88 -4.86 11.38
CA ALA A 100 28.48 -5.86 12.28
C ALA A 100 27.51 -6.99 12.67
N GLY A 101 26.20 -6.79 12.52
CA GLY A 101 25.18 -7.82 12.73
C GLY A 101 24.99 -8.75 11.52
N VAL A 102 25.61 -8.46 10.37
CA VAL A 102 25.51 -9.28 9.16
C VAL A 102 26.59 -10.36 9.19
N VAL A 103 26.26 -11.49 9.81
CA VAL A 103 27.14 -12.66 9.98
C VAL A 103 27.20 -13.48 8.67
N TRP A 104 27.48 -12.87 7.52
CA TRP A 104 27.31 -13.51 6.20
C TRP A 104 28.32 -14.63 5.95
N VAL A 105 29.60 -14.43 6.30
CA VAL A 105 30.63 -15.48 6.19
C VAL A 105 30.50 -16.49 7.32
N GLU A 106 30.37 -16.04 8.58
CA GLU A 106 30.43 -17.00 9.69
C GLU A 106 29.19 -17.90 9.73
N LYS A 107 28.02 -17.41 9.29
CA LYS A 107 26.82 -18.26 9.12
C LYS A 107 27.08 -19.44 8.19
N ASP A 108 27.68 -19.18 7.02
CA ASP A 108 27.92 -20.22 6.02
C ASP A 108 29.01 -21.19 6.49
N LEU A 109 30.03 -20.68 7.19
CA LEU A 109 31.09 -21.49 7.80
C LEU A 109 30.56 -22.42 8.90
N PHE A 110 29.67 -21.92 9.76
CA PHE A 110 29.04 -22.71 10.84
C PHE A 110 27.89 -23.60 10.36
N SER A 111 27.42 -23.44 9.12
CA SER A 111 26.40 -24.31 8.52
C SER A 111 26.93 -25.71 8.12
N GLY A 112 28.24 -25.94 8.21
CA GLY A 112 28.90 -27.22 7.92
C GLY A 112 29.10 -27.52 6.43
N LYS A 113 28.61 -26.66 5.53
CA LYS A 113 28.77 -26.76 4.07
C LYS A 113 28.95 -25.36 3.45
N PRO A 114 30.09 -24.70 3.72
CA PRO A 114 30.33 -23.34 3.24
C PRO A 114 30.37 -23.27 1.71
N ASN A 115 29.72 -22.26 1.14
CA ASN A 115 29.79 -21.98 -0.29
C ASN A 115 30.89 -20.95 -0.59
N PHE A 116 32.10 -21.44 -0.86
CA PHE A 116 33.27 -20.59 -1.12
C PHE A 116 33.11 -19.69 -2.34
N ASP A 117 32.37 -20.10 -3.38
CA ASP A 117 32.11 -19.27 -4.56
C ASP A 117 31.27 -18.04 -4.25
N SER A 118 30.41 -18.12 -3.23
CA SER A 118 29.65 -16.98 -2.74
C SER A 118 30.54 -16.08 -1.88
N ILE A 119 31.32 -16.68 -0.96
CA ILE A 119 32.18 -15.92 -0.04
C ILE A 119 33.24 -15.08 -0.78
N MET A 120 33.83 -15.63 -1.86
CA MET A 120 34.85 -14.93 -2.66
C MET A 120 34.29 -13.79 -3.53
N LYS A 121 32.97 -13.70 -3.73
CA LYS A 121 32.35 -12.65 -4.57
C LYS A 121 31.98 -11.40 -3.78
N GLU A 122 31.90 -11.49 -2.46
CA GLU A 122 31.62 -10.35 -1.62
C GLU A 122 32.85 -9.43 -1.51
N PRO A 123 32.67 -8.11 -1.61
CA PRO A 123 33.77 -7.17 -1.48
C PRO A 123 34.33 -7.16 -0.06
N TYR A 124 35.65 -7.08 0.05
CA TYR A 124 36.31 -6.95 1.36
C TYR A 124 35.89 -5.61 1.99
N PRO A 125 35.43 -5.58 3.25
CA PRO A 125 35.16 -4.32 3.93
C PRO A 125 36.47 -3.52 4.06
N GLU A 126 36.44 -2.22 3.76
CA GLU A 126 37.54 -1.31 4.08
C GLU A 126 37.60 -0.97 5.58
#